data_AF-A0A1Y1XGH3-F1
#
_entry.id   AF-A0A1Y1XGH3-F1
#
_cell.length_a   1.000
_cell.length_b   1.000
_cell.length_c   1.000
_cell.angle_alpha   90.00
_cell.angle_beta   90.00
_cell.angle_gamma   90.00
#
_symmetry.space_group_name_H-M   'P 1'
#
loop_
_entity.id
_entity.type
_entity.pdbx_description
1 polymer ?
#
loop_
_entity_poly.entity_id
_entity_poly.type
_entity_poly.pdbx_seq_one_letter_code
_entity_poly.pdbx_strand_id
1 'polypeptide(L)'
;MASFVLNFLVGMINAIQPIITSKLIEQKYIISWINILFLIILFGILSFYQLKKQPYYSCYVNNYKFSIYFGLFFTSVISEIILLILHRNTGIFSEFIPLILAISFCVGYKLNSLYYNKTIKRVYKLYHDKKVINNLKDSINNDKDDDEYDNEEGEEGEEGREVKKQLMKIKDEEKMGLLDVDKIVTEKFIRREIKLYKNNSECEMACRFLRNNRDINAFYLMKELFEEGMKQFKHNPDVFIAAWYSVHSMKIFYKNNEHLSKYDISIFNGDEILEHVSRLKIDMRIRFLITNAYDLVEKERREMLLKKTDTNVEKTLKLENLKNEAAMIHYSGLNHIKNLLTALKGSKFTKEILSYRTFINDLNKAQENGNRLYKNILKEYPDDKDTMKLYTFFLLDVYEIKNLRKNSKGSNSKNELNNKKEGYSLNSLNSNTHSEDYSAVSGLGREIRKKIASK
;
A
#
# COMPACT_ATOMS: atom_id res chain seq x y z
N MET A 1 10.51 -34.72 2.23
CA MET A 1 10.80 -34.92 0.79
C MET A 1 12.19 -35.53 0.60
N ALA A 2 13.26 -34.92 1.12
CA ALA A 2 14.61 -35.52 1.05
C ALA A 2 14.66 -36.96 1.61
N SER A 3 14.06 -37.22 2.77
CA SER A 3 13.97 -38.59 3.34
C SER A 3 13.15 -39.56 2.47
N PHE A 4 12.08 -39.10 1.81
CA PHE A 4 11.30 -39.95 0.90
C PHE A 4 12.11 -40.32 -0.36
N VAL A 5 12.79 -39.34 -0.96
CA VAL A 5 13.68 -39.56 -2.11
C VAL A 5 14.83 -40.48 -1.73
N LEU A 6 15.43 -40.29 -0.55
CA LEU A 6 16.51 -41.14 -0.06
C LEU A 6 16.05 -42.60 0.17
N ASN A 7 14.91 -42.80 0.84
CA ASN A 7 14.36 -44.14 1.07
C ASN A 7 13.95 -44.83 -0.24
N PHE A 8 13.42 -44.07 -1.20
CA PHE A 8 13.12 -44.58 -2.53
C PHE A 8 14.40 -45.01 -3.29
N LEU A 9 15.46 -44.19 -3.23
CA LEU A 9 16.76 -44.52 -3.83
C LEU A 9 17.38 -45.77 -3.19
N VAL A 10 17.33 -45.89 -1.86
CA VAL A 10 17.83 -47.07 -1.15
C VAL A 10 17.03 -48.32 -1.52
N GLY A 11 15.69 -48.21 -1.60
CA GLY A 11 14.84 -49.31 -2.04
C GLY A 11 15.15 -49.77 -3.47
N MET A 12 15.40 -48.82 -4.38
CA MET A 12 15.81 -49.11 -5.76
C MET A 12 17.18 -49.82 -5.82
N ILE A 13 18.17 -49.33 -5.07
CA ILE A 13 19.52 -49.93 -5.02
C ILE A 13 19.42 -51.39 -4.54
N ASN A 14 18.68 -51.63 -3.46
CA ASN A 14 18.50 -52.96 -2.89
C ASN A 14 17.76 -53.91 -3.86
N ALA A 15 16.83 -53.39 -4.67
CA ALA A 15 16.12 -54.19 -5.67
C ALA A 15 16.99 -54.53 -6.89
N ILE A 16 17.93 -53.66 -7.26
CA ILE A 16 18.81 -53.83 -8.41
C ILE A 16 20.02 -54.74 -8.10
N GLN A 17 20.50 -54.72 -6.85
CA GLN A 17 21.68 -55.45 -6.40
C GLN A 17 21.71 -56.96 -6.75
N PRO A 18 20.62 -57.74 -6.59
CA PRO A 18 20.60 -59.15 -6.98
C PRO A 18 20.48 -59.40 -8.50
N ILE A 19 20.07 -58.41 -9.29
CA ILE A 19 19.98 -58.51 -10.76
C ILE A 19 21.38 -58.32 -11.39
N ILE A 20 22.23 -57.52 -10.74
CA ILE A 20 23.62 -57.25 -11.16
C ILE A 20 24.52 -58.50 -11.04
N THR A 21 24.14 -59.54 -10.28
CA THR A 21 25.01 -60.70 -10.04
C THR A 21 24.83 -61.88 -11.01
N SER A 22 23.85 -61.90 -11.93
CA SER A 22 23.60 -63.00 -12.90
C SER A 22 23.74 -62.63 -14.41
N LYS A 23 24.80 -63.13 -15.08
CA LYS A 23 25.07 -63.10 -16.56
C LYS A 23 25.27 -61.72 -17.24
N LEU A 24 26.52 -61.42 -17.61
CA LEU A 24 27.04 -60.11 -18.07
C LEU A 24 26.42 -59.45 -19.32
N ILE A 25 25.83 -60.17 -20.27
CA ILE A 25 25.37 -59.58 -21.54
C ILE A 25 23.87 -59.26 -21.53
N GLU A 26 23.03 -60.19 -21.07
CA GLU A 26 21.58 -59.94 -20.86
C GLU A 26 21.36 -58.86 -19.79
N GLN A 27 22.27 -58.75 -18.82
CA GLN A 27 22.26 -57.71 -17.80
C GLN A 27 22.30 -56.28 -18.34
N LYS A 28 23.07 -56.00 -19.40
CA LYS A 28 23.22 -54.61 -19.89
C LYS A 28 21.89 -54.04 -20.38
N TYR A 29 21.12 -54.83 -21.11
CA TYR A 29 19.81 -54.43 -21.61
C TYR A 29 18.82 -54.20 -20.47
N ILE A 30 18.79 -55.11 -19.49
CA ILE A 30 17.92 -55.01 -18.32
C ILE A 30 18.26 -53.75 -17.51
N ILE A 31 19.56 -53.48 -17.29
CA ILE A 31 20.03 -52.30 -16.54
C ILE A 31 19.62 -51.00 -17.25
N SER A 32 19.82 -50.88 -18.56
CA SER A 32 19.41 -49.66 -19.29
C SER A 32 17.88 -49.45 -19.28
N TRP A 33 17.07 -50.50 -19.38
CA TRP A 33 15.62 -50.37 -19.22
C TRP A 33 15.22 -49.91 -17.81
N ILE A 34 15.85 -50.46 -16.77
CA ILE A 34 15.66 -50.02 -15.38
C ILE A 34 16.05 -48.54 -15.23
N ASN A 35 17.17 -48.12 -15.83
CA ASN A 35 17.62 -46.72 -15.81
C ASN A 35 16.63 -45.78 -16.51
N ILE A 36 16.12 -46.15 -17.68
CA ILE A 36 15.11 -45.36 -18.40
C ILE A 36 13.84 -45.23 -17.55
N LEU A 37 13.35 -46.33 -16.97
CA LEU A 37 12.18 -46.31 -16.10
C LEU A 37 12.41 -45.41 -14.88
N PHE A 38 13.57 -45.52 -14.25
CA PHE A 38 13.96 -44.67 -13.13
C PHE A 38 13.99 -43.19 -13.51
N LEU A 39 14.59 -42.84 -14.65
CA LEU A 39 14.62 -41.46 -15.17
C LEU A 39 13.21 -40.93 -15.40
N ILE A 40 12.30 -41.73 -15.98
CA ILE A 40 10.89 -41.35 -16.21
C ILE A 40 10.19 -41.06 -14.89
N ILE A 41 10.33 -41.92 -13.89
CA ILE A 41 9.70 -41.75 -12.57
C ILE A 41 10.25 -40.50 -11.88
N LEU A 42 11.58 -40.33 -11.87
CA LEU A 42 12.25 -39.19 -11.25
C LEU A 42 11.81 -37.88 -11.90
N PHE A 43 11.82 -37.82 -13.25
CA PHE A 43 11.34 -36.66 -13.99
C PHE A 43 9.84 -36.42 -13.75
N GLY A 44 9.01 -37.46 -13.70
CA GLY A 44 7.59 -37.36 -13.37
C GLY A 44 7.33 -36.68 -12.03
N ILE A 45 8.08 -37.06 -10.99
CA ILE A 45 7.98 -36.46 -9.65
C ILE A 45 8.43 -34.99 -9.66
N LEU A 46 9.59 -34.69 -10.28
CA LEU A 46 10.14 -33.34 -10.35
C LEU A 46 9.26 -32.40 -11.17
N SER A 47 8.82 -32.86 -12.34
CA SER A 47 7.92 -32.12 -13.23
C SER A 47 6.59 -31.85 -12.55
N PHE A 48 5.97 -32.85 -11.91
CA PHE A 48 4.72 -32.65 -11.17
C PHE A 48 4.86 -31.59 -10.07
N TYR A 49 5.94 -31.65 -9.28
CA TYR A 49 6.17 -30.68 -8.22
C TYR A 49 6.42 -29.26 -8.76
N GLN A 50 7.23 -29.13 -9.81
CA GLN A 50 7.52 -27.84 -10.42
C GLN A 50 6.30 -27.23 -11.10
N LEU A 51 5.56 -28.02 -11.87
CA LEU A 51 4.31 -27.59 -12.51
C LEU A 51 3.30 -27.10 -11.47
N LYS A 52 3.17 -27.83 -10.36
CA LYS A 52 2.23 -27.52 -9.28
C LYS A 52 2.62 -26.29 -8.46
N LYS A 53 3.91 -26.08 -8.16
CA LYS A 53 4.34 -24.98 -7.28
C LYS A 53 4.77 -23.70 -7.99
N GLN A 54 5.29 -23.77 -9.22
CA GLN A 54 5.84 -22.62 -9.97
C GLN A 54 6.64 -21.66 -9.06
N PRO A 55 7.72 -22.13 -8.42
CA PRO A 55 8.32 -21.49 -7.25
C PRO A 55 8.89 -20.09 -7.50
N TYR A 56 9.17 -19.73 -8.77
CA TYR A 56 9.67 -18.41 -9.09
C TYR A 56 8.53 -17.45 -9.33
N TYR A 57 8.78 -16.20 -8.96
CA TYR A 57 7.89 -15.10 -9.30
C TYR A 57 7.69 -15.07 -10.83
N SER A 58 8.74 -14.89 -11.63
CA SER A 58 8.65 -14.77 -13.10
C SER A 58 8.20 -16.04 -13.82
N CYS A 59 7.20 -15.91 -14.71
CA CYS A 59 6.76 -17.00 -15.59
C CYS A 59 7.90 -17.46 -16.53
N TYR A 60 8.68 -16.52 -17.06
CA TYR A 60 9.83 -16.82 -17.92
C TYR A 60 10.88 -17.68 -17.20
N VAL A 61 11.17 -17.38 -15.93
CA VAL A 61 12.13 -18.15 -15.13
C VAL A 61 11.61 -19.55 -14.81
N ASN A 62 10.32 -19.70 -14.50
CA ASN A 62 9.72 -21.01 -14.32
C ASN A 62 9.76 -21.85 -15.62
N ASN A 63 9.40 -21.24 -16.75
CA ASN A 63 9.46 -21.89 -18.07
C ASN A 63 10.90 -22.31 -18.39
N TYR A 64 11.87 -21.42 -18.23
CA TYR A 64 13.29 -21.68 -18.44
C TYR A 64 13.78 -22.86 -17.60
N LYS A 65 13.52 -22.83 -16.28
CA LYS A 65 13.93 -23.91 -15.37
C LYS A 65 13.31 -25.25 -15.75
N PHE A 66 12.02 -25.27 -16.08
CA PHE A 66 11.34 -26.50 -16.48
C PHE A 66 11.92 -27.03 -17.79
N SER A 67 12.24 -26.14 -18.73
CA SER A 67 12.86 -26.47 -20.02
C SER A 67 14.24 -27.09 -19.85
N ILE A 68 15.05 -26.61 -18.91
CA ILE A 68 16.34 -27.24 -18.58
C ILE A 68 16.13 -28.68 -18.10
N TYR A 69 15.26 -28.89 -17.11
CA TYR A 69 15.04 -30.24 -16.57
C TYR A 69 14.44 -31.19 -17.61
N PHE A 70 13.51 -30.70 -18.41
CA PHE A 70 12.92 -31.47 -19.50
C PHE A 70 13.96 -31.81 -20.58
N GLY A 71 14.81 -30.84 -20.96
CA GLY A 71 15.88 -31.06 -21.93
C GLY A 71 16.91 -32.08 -21.43
N LEU A 72 17.40 -31.92 -20.20
CA LEU A 72 18.32 -32.88 -19.58
C LEU A 72 17.71 -34.29 -19.54
N PHE A 73 16.48 -34.42 -19.03
CA PHE A 73 15.76 -35.70 -19.00
C PHE A 73 15.67 -36.33 -20.40
N PHE A 74 15.25 -35.56 -21.40
CA PHE A 74 15.07 -36.06 -22.76
C PHE A 74 16.40 -36.48 -23.38
N THR A 75 17.47 -35.70 -23.20
CA THR A 75 18.82 -36.07 -23.66
C THR A 75 19.36 -37.32 -22.96
N SER A 76 19.11 -37.50 -21.66
CA SER A 76 19.50 -38.70 -20.92
C SER A 76 18.76 -39.94 -21.42
N VAL A 77 17.44 -39.84 -21.64
CA VAL A 77 16.64 -40.95 -22.17
C VAL A 77 17.10 -41.34 -23.58
N ILE A 78 17.34 -40.36 -24.46
CA ILE A 78 17.83 -40.67 -25.83
C ILE A 78 19.22 -41.29 -25.78
N SER A 79 20.11 -40.80 -24.91
CA SER A 79 21.45 -41.38 -24.74
C SER A 79 21.38 -42.85 -24.33
N GLU A 80 20.50 -43.21 -23.39
CA GLU A 80 20.27 -44.60 -22.98
C GLU A 80 19.68 -45.45 -24.11
N ILE A 81 18.70 -44.92 -24.84
CA ILE A 81 18.11 -45.62 -26.01
C ILE A 81 19.16 -45.89 -27.08
N ILE A 82 20.07 -44.95 -27.32
CA ILE A 82 21.13 -45.12 -28.33
C ILE A 82 22.19 -46.10 -27.88
N LEU A 83 22.53 -46.12 -26.58
CA LEU A 83 23.40 -47.13 -26.01
C LEU A 83 22.80 -48.54 -26.16
N LEU A 84 21.47 -48.67 -26.04
CA LEU A 84 20.74 -49.91 -26.29
C LEU A 84 20.76 -50.35 -27.76
N ILE A 85 20.61 -49.42 -28.72
CA ILE A 85 20.44 -49.75 -30.14
C ILE A 85 21.78 -49.88 -30.89
N LEU A 86 22.72 -48.96 -30.67
CA LEU A 86 23.79 -48.70 -31.65
C LEU A 86 25.14 -49.35 -31.33
N HIS A 87 25.33 -49.95 -30.15
CA HIS A 87 26.45 -50.75 -29.58
C HIS A 87 27.93 -50.39 -29.91
N ARG A 88 28.24 -49.57 -30.92
CA ARG A 88 29.57 -49.38 -31.49
C ARG A 88 29.83 -48.02 -32.15
N ASN A 89 28.82 -47.25 -32.58
CA ASN A 89 29.06 -45.98 -33.30
C ASN A 89 28.37 -44.77 -32.64
N THR A 90 28.92 -44.30 -31.52
CA THR A 90 28.37 -43.19 -30.72
C THR A 90 28.79 -41.80 -31.21
N GLY A 91 29.79 -41.70 -32.10
CA GLY A 91 30.35 -40.42 -32.55
C GLY A 91 29.32 -39.53 -33.24
N ILE A 92 28.55 -40.09 -34.18
CA ILE A 92 27.51 -39.32 -34.91
C ILE A 92 26.47 -38.75 -33.94
N PHE A 93 26.11 -39.49 -32.89
CA PHE A 93 25.09 -39.00 -31.96
C PHE A 93 25.59 -37.83 -31.11
N SER A 94 26.87 -37.83 -30.72
CA SER A 94 27.42 -36.70 -29.96
C SER A 94 27.31 -35.36 -30.68
N GLU A 95 27.33 -35.37 -32.02
CA GLU A 95 27.15 -34.17 -32.84
C GLU A 95 25.69 -33.66 -32.83
N PHE A 96 24.71 -34.56 -32.67
CA PHE A 96 23.28 -34.22 -32.62
C PHE A 96 22.76 -33.85 -31.23
N ILE A 97 23.48 -34.16 -30.15
CA ILE A 97 23.06 -33.85 -28.77
C ILE A 97 22.69 -32.36 -28.59
N PRO A 98 23.48 -31.38 -29.06
CA PRO A 98 23.13 -29.96 -28.92
C PRO A 98 21.80 -29.60 -29.60
N LEU A 99 21.53 -30.17 -30.78
CA LEU A 99 20.29 -29.94 -31.52
C LEU A 99 19.09 -30.53 -30.77
N ILE A 100 19.21 -31.76 -30.26
CA ILE A 100 18.17 -32.44 -29.47
C ILE A 100 17.90 -31.66 -28.18
N LEU A 101 18.94 -31.16 -27.51
CA LEU A 101 18.80 -30.34 -26.32
C LEU A 101 18.06 -29.03 -26.61
N ALA A 102 18.37 -28.35 -27.73
CA ALA A 102 17.69 -27.12 -28.12
C ALA A 102 16.20 -27.35 -28.45
N ILE A 103 15.87 -28.42 -29.18
CA ILE A 103 14.49 -28.77 -29.52
C ILE A 103 13.70 -29.13 -28.25
N SER A 104 14.25 -30.02 -27.42
CA SER A 104 13.60 -30.43 -26.18
C SER A 104 13.41 -29.25 -25.22
N PHE A 105 14.39 -28.35 -25.11
CA PHE A 105 14.25 -27.11 -24.35
C PHE A 105 13.04 -26.27 -24.82
N CYS A 106 12.90 -26.02 -26.13
CA CYS A 106 11.77 -25.28 -26.70
C CYS A 106 10.42 -25.96 -26.42
N VAL A 107 10.37 -27.30 -26.50
CA VAL A 107 9.17 -28.08 -26.17
C VAL A 107 8.82 -27.95 -24.69
N GLY A 108 9.80 -28.14 -23.80
CA GLY A 108 9.62 -27.96 -22.36
C GLY A 108 9.10 -26.58 -22.00
N TYR A 109 9.61 -25.54 -22.67
CA TYR A 109 9.19 -24.16 -22.46
C TYR A 109 7.71 -23.97 -22.76
N LYS A 110 7.27 -24.46 -23.94
CA LYS A 110 5.87 -24.39 -24.36
C LYS A 110 4.97 -25.22 -23.44
N LEU A 111 5.41 -26.40 -23.00
CA LEU A 111 4.63 -27.25 -22.10
C LEU A 111 4.33 -26.57 -20.75
N ASN A 112 5.33 -25.96 -20.10
CA ASN A 112 5.11 -25.24 -18.84
C ASN A 112 4.19 -24.02 -19.04
N SER A 113 4.37 -23.27 -20.12
CA SER A 113 3.52 -22.13 -20.46
C SER A 113 2.06 -22.53 -20.71
N LEU A 114 1.84 -23.61 -21.46
CA LEU A 114 0.50 -24.16 -21.70
C LEU A 114 -0.16 -24.63 -20.41
N TYR A 115 0.59 -25.31 -19.53
CA TYR A 115 0.08 -25.75 -18.23
C TYR A 115 -0.33 -24.55 -17.36
N TYR A 116 0.52 -23.52 -17.27
CA TYR A 116 0.21 -22.30 -16.53
C TYR A 116 -1.05 -21.64 -17.08
N ASN A 117 -1.12 -21.38 -18.39
CA ASN A 117 -2.27 -20.74 -19.01
C ASN A 117 -3.57 -21.53 -18.83
N LYS A 118 -3.51 -22.87 -18.92
CA LYS A 118 -4.67 -23.74 -18.69
C LYS A 118 -5.15 -23.66 -17.24
N THR A 119 -4.22 -23.60 -16.29
CA THR A 119 -4.52 -23.47 -14.86
C THR A 119 -5.21 -22.15 -14.57
N ILE A 120 -4.65 -21.06 -15.08
CA ILE A 120 -5.19 -19.70 -14.93
C ILE A 120 -6.59 -19.58 -15.55
N LYS A 121 -6.77 -20.03 -16.81
CA LYS A 121 -8.08 -20.03 -17.49
C LYS A 121 -9.13 -20.81 -16.70
N ARG A 122 -8.75 -21.95 -16.11
CA ARG A 122 -9.66 -22.75 -15.28
C ARG A 122 -10.08 -22.00 -14.01
N VAL A 123 -9.13 -21.39 -13.30
CA VAL A 123 -9.42 -20.63 -12.08
C VAL A 123 -10.38 -19.48 -12.41
N TYR A 124 -10.08 -18.68 -13.42
CA TYR A 124 -10.96 -17.56 -13.80
C TYR A 124 -12.34 -18.00 -14.26
N LYS A 125 -12.45 -19.11 -15.00
CA LYS A 125 -13.74 -19.68 -15.38
C LYS A 125 -14.56 -20.05 -14.14
N LEU A 126 -13.97 -20.82 -13.21
CA LEU A 126 -14.65 -21.23 -11.98
C LEU A 126 -14.99 -20.05 -11.08
N TYR A 127 -14.16 -19.00 -11.07
CA TYR A 127 -14.44 -17.77 -10.34
C TYR A 127 -15.68 -17.07 -10.90
N HIS A 128 -15.74 -16.92 -12.22
CA HIS A 128 -16.88 -16.33 -12.92
C HIS A 128 -18.16 -17.15 -12.68
N ASP A 129 -18.09 -18.47 -12.87
CA ASP A 129 -19.23 -19.38 -12.63
C ASP A 129 -19.74 -19.25 -11.18
N LYS A 130 -18.82 -19.17 -10.21
CA LYS A 130 -19.17 -18.97 -8.79
C LYS A 130 -19.84 -17.60 -8.55
N LYS A 131 -19.38 -16.54 -9.22
CA LYS A 131 -19.97 -15.20 -9.11
C LYS A 131 -21.39 -15.14 -9.68
N VAL A 132 -21.60 -15.73 -10.87
CA VAL A 132 -22.95 -15.85 -11.47
C VAL A 132 -23.90 -16.61 -10.55
N ILE A 133 -23.45 -17.73 -9.97
CA ILE A 133 -24.27 -18.53 -9.06
C ILE A 133 -24.60 -17.77 -7.76
N ASN A 134 -23.69 -16.96 -7.24
CA ASN A 134 -23.96 -16.15 -6.06
C ASN A 134 -24.96 -15.03 -6.36
N ASN A 135 -24.78 -14.30 -7.47
CA ASN A 135 -25.73 -13.24 -7.88
C ASN A 135 -27.16 -13.79 -8.05
N LEU A 136 -27.32 -14.98 -8.63
CA LEU A 136 -28.62 -15.65 -8.75
C LEU A 136 -29.22 -16.06 -7.40
N LYS A 137 -28.40 -16.36 -6.40
CA LYS A 137 -28.91 -16.63 -5.04
C LYS A 137 -29.39 -15.35 -4.38
N ASP A 138 -28.62 -14.28 -4.53
CA ASP A 138 -28.92 -13.01 -3.90
C ASP A 138 -30.22 -12.44 -4.47
N SER A 139 -30.48 -12.59 -5.79
CA SER A 139 -31.77 -12.23 -6.38
C SER A 139 -32.93 -13.08 -5.85
N ILE A 140 -32.78 -14.40 -5.74
CA ILE A 140 -33.83 -15.29 -5.21
C ILE A 140 -34.15 -15.01 -3.73
N ASN A 141 -33.15 -14.63 -2.94
CA ASN A 141 -33.36 -14.32 -1.53
C ASN A 141 -34.04 -12.97 -1.35
N ASN A 142 -33.69 -11.96 -2.16
CA ASN A 142 -34.35 -10.65 -2.09
C ASN A 142 -35.81 -10.71 -2.55
N ASP A 143 -36.13 -11.52 -3.57
CA ASP A 143 -37.51 -11.70 -4.04
C ASP A 143 -38.44 -12.32 -2.98
N LYS A 144 -37.91 -12.99 -1.95
CA LYS A 144 -38.73 -13.61 -0.88
C LYS A 144 -39.13 -12.65 0.23
N ASP A 145 -38.44 -11.52 0.36
CA ASP A 145 -38.71 -10.54 1.40
C ASP A 145 -39.67 -9.43 0.90
N ASP A 146 -39.91 -9.34 -0.42
CA ASP A 146 -40.78 -8.34 -1.04
C ASP A 146 -42.24 -8.82 -1.25
N ASP A 147 -42.55 -10.10 -0.99
CA ASP A 147 -43.92 -10.65 -1.07
C ASP A 147 -44.81 -10.27 0.14
N GLU A 148 -44.35 -9.40 1.05
CA GLU A 148 -45.12 -8.91 2.22
C GLU A 148 -45.55 -7.43 2.14
N TYR A 149 -45.45 -6.79 0.97
CA TYR A 149 -46.07 -5.46 0.74
C TYR A 149 -47.19 -5.52 -0.30
N ASP A 150 -48.39 -5.78 0.22
CA ASP A 150 -49.67 -5.57 -0.43
C ASP A 150 -49.82 -4.14 -0.98
N ASN A 151 -50.16 -4.05 -2.27
CA ASN A 151 -51.11 -3.12 -2.89
C ASN A 151 -50.97 -1.61 -2.57
N GLU A 152 -50.04 -0.92 -3.22
CA GLU A 152 -50.29 0.48 -3.62
C GLU A 152 -50.04 0.65 -5.13
N GLU A 153 -51.14 0.87 -5.85
CA GLU A 153 -51.18 1.19 -7.29
C GLU A 153 -50.47 2.53 -7.56
N GLY A 154 -49.15 2.50 -7.72
CA GLY A 154 -48.34 3.65 -8.11
C GLY A 154 -47.92 3.56 -9.58
N GLU A 155 -48.25 4.58 -10.37
CA GLU A 155 -47.94 4.70 -11.80
C GLU A 155 -46.43 4.53 -12.11
N GLU A 156 -46.01 3.33 -12.53
CA GLU A 156 -44.65 3.06 -13.02
C GLU A 156 -44.38 3.77 -14.36
N GLY A 157 -43.36 4.65 -14.36
CA GLY A 157 -42.85 5.38 -15.53
C GLY A 157 -42.20 4.49 -16.61
N GLU A 158 -42.19 5.00 -17.85
CA GLU A 158 -41.91 4.24 -19.08
C GLU A 158 -40.53 3.54 -19.14
N GLU A 159 -39.49 4.03 -18.46
CA GLU A 159 -38.16 3.38 -18.43
C GLU A 159 -38.16 2.04 -17.67
N GLY A 160 -39.04 1.87 -16.67
CA GLY A 160 -39.17 0.61 -15.93
C GLY A 160 -39.79 -0.51 -16.78
N ARG A 161 -40.63 -0.16 -17.76
CA ARG A 161 -41.33 -1.14 -18.61
C ARG A 161 -40.40 -1.83 -19.60
N GLU A 162 -39.30 -1.20 -20.00
CA GLU A 162 -38.39 -1.78 -20.99
C GLU A 162 -37.45 -2.82 -20.37
N VAL A 163 -36.96 -2.58 -19.14
CA VAL A 163 -36.19 -3.56 -18.37
C VAL A 163 -37.05 -4.77 -17.98
N LYS A 164 -38.32 -4.53 -17.59
CA LYS A 164 -39.30 -5.59 -17.27
C LYS A 164 -39.62 -6.45 -18.50
N LYS A 165 -39.73 -5.85 -19.70
CA LYS A 165 -39.92 -6.59 -20.98
C LYS A 165 -38.72 -7.45 -21.37
N GLN A 166 -37.49 -7.01 -21.10
CA GLN A 166 -36.29 -7.83 -21.37
C GLN A 166 -36.17 -9.00 -20.38
N LEU A 167 -36.52 -8.79 -19.11
CA LEU A 167 -36.61 -9.86 -18.10
C LEU A 167 -37.73 -10.88 -18.39
N MET A 168 -38.87 -10.45 -18.94
CA MET A 168 -39.97 -11.35 -19.31
C MET A 168 -39.60 -12.27 -20.48
N LYS A 169 -38.86 -11.76 -21.47
CA LYS A 169 -38.38 -12.58 -22.60
C LYS A 169 -37.38 -13.68 -22.16
N ILE A 170 -36.54 -13.40 -21.16
CA ILE A 170 -35.62 -14.41 -20.59
C ILE A 170 -36.41 -15.47 -19.81
N LYS A 171 -37.45 -15.07 -19.06
CA LYS A 171 -38.32 -15.99 -18.32
C LYS A 171 -39.16 -16.91 -19.22
N ASP A 172 -39.56 -16.46 -20.41
CA ASP A 172 -40.36 -17.26 -21.33
C ASP A 172 -39.51 -18.30 -22.11
N GLU A 173 -38.22 -18.02 -22.37
CA GLU A 173 -37.28 -19.02 -22.89
C GLU A 173 -36.88 -20.06 -21.83
N GLU A 174 -36.82 -19.69 -20.54
CA GLU A 174 -36.64 -20.64 -19.42
C GLU A 174 -37.89 -21.49 -19.15
N LYS A 175 -39.10 -20.99 -19.44
CA LYS A 175 -40.37 -21.71 -19.23
C LYS A 175 -40.56 -22.94 -20.11
N MET A 176 -39.84 -23.04 -21.23
CA MET A 176 -39.87 -24.25 -22.06
C MET A 176 -38.99 -25.40 -21.53
N GLY A 177 -38.13 -25.15 -20.54
CA GLY A 177 -37.40 -26.17 -19.76
C GLY A 177 -38.07 -26.56 -18.44
N LEU A 178 -39.20 -25.95 -18.08
CA LEU A 178 -39.80 -26.01 -16.75
C LEU A 178 -40.58 -27.31 -16.44
N LEU A 179 -40.75 -28.21 -17.42
CA LEU A 179 -41.24 -29.57 -17.17
C LEU A 179 -40.20 -30.49 -16.51
N ASP A 180 -38.93 -30.07 -16.41
CA ASP A 180 -37.89 -30.78 -15.63
C ASP A 180 -37.60 -30.10 -14.27
N VAL A 181 -38.26 -28.97 -13.98
CA VAL A 181 -38.03 -28.19 -12.75
C VAL A 181 -38.65 -28.82 -11.52
N ASP A 182 -39.79 -29.53 -11.64
CA ASP A 182 -40.34 -30.31 -10.52
C ASP A 182 -39.42 -31.49 -10.10
N LYS A 183 -38.58 -31.98 -11.03
CA LYS A 183 -37.54 -32.97 -10.76
C LYS A 183 -36.32 -32.35 -10.07
N ILE A 184 -36.02 -31.08 -10.37
CA ILE A 184 -34.98 -30.27 -9.73
C ILE A 184 -35.39 -29.82 -8.32
N VAL A 185 -36.68 -29.56 -8.07
CA VAL A 185 -37.22 -29.16 -6.76
C VAL A 185 -37.23 -30.33 -5.76
N THR A 186 -37.34 -31.57 -6.25
CA THR A 186 -37.35 -32.77 -5.39
C THR A 186 -35.98 -33.39 -5.16
N GLU A 187 -35.02 -33.21 -6.06
CA GLU A 187 -33.62 -33.51 -5.78
C GLU A 187 -33.03 -32.45 -4.86
N LYS A 188 -33.02 -32.76 -3.55
CA LYS A 188 -32.26 -32.07 -2.50
C LYS A 188 -30.85 -31.75 -3.01
N PHE A 189 -30.67 -30.57 -3.59
CA PHE A 189 -29.42 -30.13 -4.21
C PHE A 189 -28.37 -30.08 -3.09
N ILE A 190 -27.63 -31.16 -2.89
CA ILE A 190 -26.45 -31.17 -2.02
C ILE A 190 -25.44 -30.29 -2.74
N ARG A 191 -25.54 -28.98 -2.48
CA ARG A 191 -24.84 -27.94 -3.23
C ARG A 191 -23.36 -28.02 -2.87
N ARG A 192 -22.61 -28.79 -3.64
CA ARG A 192 -21.17 -28.89 -3.49
C ARG A 192 -20.57 -27.49 -3.69
N GLU A 193 -19.88 -27.00 -2.67
CA GLU A 193 -19.14 -25.75 -2.74
C GLU A 193 -18.16 -25.81 -3.94
N ILE A 194 -18.23 -24.80 -4.82
CA ILE A 194 -17.33 -24.72 -5.97
C ILE A 194 -15.93 -24.40 -5.45
N LYS A 195 -15.08 -25.43 -5.45
CA LYS A 195 -13.66 -25.31 -5.13
C LYS A 195 -12.94 -24.64 -6.30
N LEU A 196 -12.54 -23.39 -6.09
CA LEU A 196 -11.87 -22.58 -7.10
C LEU A 196 -10.47 -23.15 -7.41
N TYR A 197 -9.76 -23.55 -6.37
CA TYR A 197 -8.38 -23.99 -6.44
C TYR A 197 -8.26 -25.51 -6.23
N LYS A 198 -7.32 -26.15 -6.93
CA LYS A 198 -6.91 -27.54 -6.65
C LYS A 198 -5.83 -27.61 -5.59
N ASN A 199 -5.04 -26.55 -5.44
CA ASN A 199 -3.94 -26.46 -4.48
C ASN A 199 -3.70 -25.00 -4.08
N ASN A 200 -3.00 -24.80 -2.96
CA ASN A 200 -2.70 -23.46 -2.42
C ASN A 200 -1.82 -22.59 -3.34
N SER A 201 -0.92 -23.20 -4.11
CA SER A 201 -0.04 -22.48 -5.04
C SER A 201 -0.82 -21.82 -6.19
N GLU A 202 -1.97 -22.38 -6.57
CA GLU A 202 -2.83 -21.77 -7.59
C GLU A 202 -3.40 -20.41 -7.18
N CYS A 203 -3.60 -20.15 -5.87
CA CYS A 203 -4.02 -18.83 -5.38
C CYS A 203 -3.01 -17.76 -5.78
N GLU A 204 -1.73 -17.99 -5.48
CA GLU A 204 -0.66 -17.07 -5.84
C GLU A 204 -0.55 -16.95 -7.37
N MET A 205 -0.57 -18.08 -8.10
CA MET A 205 -0.47 -18.09 -9.57
C MET A 205 -1.58 -17.26 -10.23
N ALA A 206 -2.82 -17.40 -9.75
CA ALA A 206 -4.00 -16.69 -10.26
C ALA A 206 -3.85 -15.18 -10.14
N CYS A 207 -3.22 -14.71 -9.05
CA CYS A 207 -3.04 -13.29 -8.74
C CYS A 207 -1.79 -12.65 -9.38
N ARG A 208 -0.97 -13.40 -10.13
CA ARG A 208 0.26 -12.86 -10.76
C ARG A 208 0.01 -11.80 -11.84
N PHE A 209 -1.21 -11.67 -12.36
CA PHE A 209 -1.56 -10.65 -13.36
C PHE A 209 -1.36 -9.22 -12.84
N LEU A 210 -1.45 -9.02 -11.51
CA LEU A 210 -1.25 -7.75 -10.83
C LEU A 210 0.11 -7.09 -11.15
N ARG A 211 1.06 -7.89 -11.63
CA ARG A 211 2.39 -7.44 -12.05
C ARG A 211 2.36 -6.54 -13.26
N ASN A 212 1.56 -6.94 -14.25
CA ASN A 212 1.46 -6.27 -15.54
C ASN A 212 0.27 -5.31 -15.55
N ASN A 213 -0.70 -5.51 -14.66
CA ASN A 213 -1.87 -4.67 -14.51
C ASN A 213 -2.03 -4.25 -13.04
N ARG A 214 -1.62 -3.01 -12.73
CA ARG A 214 -1.72 -2.42 -11.38
C ARG A 214 -2.93 -1.50 -11.21
N ASP A 215 -3.95 -1.68 -12.03
CA ASP A 215 -5.21 -0.97 -11.89
C ASP A 215 -5.93 -1.34 -10.58
N ILE A 216 -6.77 -0.44 -10.08
CA ILE A 216 -7.55 -0.66 -8.86
C ILE A 216 -8.56 -1.80 -9.04
N ASN A 217 -9.13 -1.97 -10.23
CA ASN A 217 -10.01 -3.10 -10.53
C ASN A 217 -9.25 -4.43 -10.48
N ALA A 218 -8.01 -4.43 -10.97
CA ALA A 218 -7.11 -5.58 -10.87
C ALA A 218 -6.78 -5.90 -9.40
N PHE A 219 -6.62 -4.87 -8.56
CA PHE A 219 -6.46 -5.02 -7.11
C PHE A 219 -7.69 -5.66 -6.45
N TYR A 220 -8.90 -5.18 -6.74
CA TYR A 220 -10.12 -5.75 -6.19
C TYR A 220 -10.30 -7.21 -6.59
N LEU A 221 -10.10 -7.54 -7.87
CA LEU A 221 -10.16 -8.92 -8.34
C LEU A 221 -9.12 -9.81 -7.62
N MET A 222 -7.90 -9.30 -7.41
CA MET A 222 -6.86 -10.00 -6.66
C MET A 222 -7.28 -10.25 -5.20
N LYS A 223 -7.89 -9.25 -4.55
CA LYS A 223 -8.39 -9.37 -3.18
C LYS A 223 -9.50 -10.42 -3.09
N GLU A 224 -10.50 -10.36 -3.98
CA GLU A 224 -11.58 -11.36 -4.07
C GLU A 224 -11.02 -12.78 -4.26
N LEU A 225 -10.05 -12.95 -5.17
CA LEU A 225 -9.41 -14.25 -5.42
C LEU A 225 -8.67 -14.79 -4.18
N PHE A 226 -7.92 -13.94 -3.47
CA PHE A 226 -7.25 -14.36 -2.24
C PHE A 226 -8.20 -14.62 -1.09
N GLU A 227 -9.29 -13.85 -0.94
CA GLU A 227 -10.33 -14.13 0.05
C GLU A 227 -10.94 -15.52 -0.16
N GLU A 228 -11.26 -15.88 -1.41
CA GLU A 228 -11.69 -17.23 -1.76
C GLU A 228 -10.61 -18.28 -1.47
N GLY A 229 -9.34 -17.93 -1.70
CA GLY A 229 -8.20 -18.78 -1.37
C GLY A 229 -8.05 -19.02 0.14
N MET A 230 -8.19 -17.98 0.96
CA MET A 230 -8.12 -18.03 2.42
C MET A 230 -9.30 -18.81 3.00
N LYS A 231 -10.52 -18.65 2.43
CA LYS A 231 -11.69 -19.46 2.80
C LYS A 231 -11.48 -20.94 2.50
N GLN A 232 -10.90 -21.26 1.33
CA GLN A 232 -10.67 -22.65 0.93
C GLN A 232 -9.50 -23.31 1.69
N PHE A 233 -8.47 -22.54 2.04
CA PHE A 233 -7.25 -23.03 2.69
C PHE A 233 -6.98 -22.37 4.05
N LYS A 234 -7.98 -22.36 4.94
CA LYS A 234 -7.95 -21.66 6.25
C LYS A 234 -6.73 -21.95 7.13
N HIS A 235 -6.19 -23.16 7.05
CA HIS A 235 -5.05 -23.61 7.84
C HIS A 235 -3.71 -23.53 7.10
N ASN A 236 -3.67 -22.93 5.91
CA ASN A 236 -2.46 -22.87 5.10
C ASN A 236 -1.87 -21.45 5.12
N PRO A 237 -0.83 -21.21 5.94
CA PRO A 237 -0.25 -19.88 6.09
C PRO A 237 0.38 -19.30 4.81
N ASP A 238 0.79 -20.15 3.84
CA ASP A 238 1.38 -19.67 2.58
C ASP A 238 0.42 -18.76 1.81
N VAL A 239 -0.89 -19.05 1.85
CA VAL A 239 -1.91 -18.27 1.14
C VAL A 239 -2.07 -16.89 1.76
N PHE A 240 -2.09 -16.81 3.10
CA PHE A 240 -2.20 -15.54 3.82
C PHE A 240 -0.96 -14.66 3.59
N ILE A 241 0.23 -15.26 3.64
CA ILE A 241 1.48 -14.52 3.38
C ILE A 241 1.51 -14.02 1.94
N ALA A 242 1.14 -14.85 0.96
CA ALA A 242 1.07 -14.42 -0.44
C ALA A 242 0.06 -13.28 -0.66
N ALA A 243 -1.10 -13.36 0.00
CA ALA A 243 -2.12 -12.31 -0.02
C ALA A 243 -1.57 -11.01 0.57
N TRP A 244 -0.96 -11.07 1.75
CA TRP A 244 -0.40 -9.91 2.43
C TRP A 244 0.69 -9.23 1.60
N TYR A 245 1.66 -9.98 1.06
CA TYR A 245 2.71 -9.40 0.20
C TYR A 245 2.12 -8.78 -1.07
N SER A 246 1.06 -9.36 -1.65
CA SER A 246 0.38 -8.79 -2.80
C SER A 246 -0.29 -7.46 -2.46
N VAL A 247 -1.01 -7.39 -1.33
CA VAL A 247 -1.64 -6.16 -0.82
C VAL A 247 -0.60 -5.09 -0.51
N HIS A 248 0.45 -5.45 0.23
CA HIS A 248 1.51 -4.53 0.61
C HIS A 248 2.28 -4.00 -0.61
N SER A 249 2.55 -4.85 -1.60
CA SER A 249 3.22 -4.42 -2.85
C SER A 249 2.41 -3.38 -3.61
N MET A 250 1.08 -3.50 -3.61
CA MET A 250 0.17 -2.54 -4.23
C MET A 250 0.11 -1.24 -3.43
N LYS A 251 0.05 -1.33 -2.10
CA LYS A 251 0.15 -0.15 -1.22
C LYS A 251 1.40 0.67 -1.52
N ILE A 252 2.57 0.02 -1.59
CA ILE A 252 3.85 0.67 -1.92
C ILE A 252 3.79 1.29 -3.33
N PHE A 253 3.25 0.57 -4.32
CA PHE A 253 3.14 1.10 -5.67
C PHE A 253 2.28 2.38 -5.71
N TYR A 254 1.10 2.39 -5.09
CA TYR A 254 0.23 3.56 -5.08
C TYR A 254 0.80 4.71 -4.25
N LYS A 255 1.53 4.40 -3.16
CA LYS A 255 2.26 5.39 -2.35
C LYS A 255 3.32 6.10 -3.18
N ASN A 256 4.10 5.36 -3.96
CA ASN A 256 5.21 5.90 -4.75
C ASN A 256 4.77 6.66 -6.00
N ASN A 257 3.56 6.42 -6.51
CA ASN A 257 3.01 7.13 -7.69
C ASN A 257 2.02 8.24 -7.31
N GLU A 258 1.97 8.64 -6.04
CA GLU A 258 1.07 9.71 -5.53
C GLU A 258 -0.43 9.47 -5.82
N HIS A 259 -0.82 8.24 -6.14
CA HIS A 259 -2.21 7.85 -6.40
C HIS A 259 -2.95 7.46 -5.12
N LEU A 260 -2.23 7.35 -4.00
CA LEU A 260 -2.81 6.97 -2.71
C LEU A 260 -3.87 7.97 -2.22
N SER A 261 -3.82 9.24 -2.66
CA SER A 261 -4.80 10.27 -2.28
C SER A 261 -6.17 10.10 -2.95
N LYS A 262 -6.25 9.33 -4.04
CA LYS A 262 -7.49 9.11 -4.80
C LYS A 262 -8.38 8.00 -4.21
N TYR A 263 -7.82 7.17 -3.34
CA TYR A 263 -8.47 5.97 -2.83
C TYR A 263 -8.36 5.93 -1.31
N ASP A 264 -9.32 5.28 -0.66
CA ASP A 264 -9.25 5.06 0.78
C ASP A 264 -8.06 4.15 1.12
N ILE A 265 -7.22 4.60 2.05
CA ILE A 265 -6.05 3.87 2.55
C ILE A 265 -6.48 2.54 3.19
N SER A 266 -7.71 2.49 3.74
CA SER A 266 -8.28 1.29 4.36
C SER A 266 -8.34 0.08 3.41
N ILE A 267 -8.48 0.34 2.10
CA ILE A 267 -8.55 -0.69 1.06
C ILE A 267 -7.25 -1.51 1.00
N PHE A 268 -6.13 -0.90 1.37
CA PHE A 268 -4.80 -1.51 1.41
C PHE A 268 -4.42 -2.03 2.81
N ASN A 269 -5.38 -2.08 3.74
CA ASN A 269 -5.10 -2.59 5.08
C ASN A 269 -4.94 -4.12 5.03
N GLY A 270 -3.71 -4.59 5.29
CA GLY A 270 -3.37 -6.00 5.38
C GLY A 270 -3.19 -6.48 6.82
N ASP A 271 -3.40 -5.63 7.82
CA ASP A 271 -3.09 -5.94 9.23
C ASP A 271 -3.92 -7.15 9.73
N GLU A 272 -5.18 -7.26 9.31
CA GLU A 272 -6.06 -8.39 9.64
C GLU A 272 -5.54 -9.72 9.09
N ILE A 273 -4.92 -9.70 7.91
CA ILE A 273 -4.32 -10.90 7.29
C ILE A 273 -3.12 -11.36 8.13
N LEU A 274 -2.29 -10.43 8.59
CA LEU A 274 -1.14 -10.73 9.46
C LEU A 274 -1.57 -11.25 10.83
N GLU A 275 -2.56 -10.62 11.43
CA GLU A 275 -3.10 -11.07 12.71
C GLU A 275 -3.67 -12.48 12.59
N HIS A 276 -4.46 -12.76 11.55
CA HIS A 276 -5.01 -14.09 11.32
C HIS A 276 -3.92 -15.14 11.11
N VAL A 277 -2.90 -14.87 10.27
CA VAL A 277 -1.83 -15.85 10.02
C VAL A 277 -1.01 -16.11 11.27
N SER A 278 -0.73 -15.09 12.09
CA SER A 278 0.07 -15.24 13.33
C SER A 278 -0.54 -16.21 14.36
N ARG A 279 -1.86 -16.42 14.31
CA ARG A 279 -2.60 -17.35 15.18
C ARG A 279 -2.50 -18.81 14.70
N LEU A 280 -2.05 -19.05 13.47
CA LEU A 280 -1.92 -20.41 12.93
C LEU A 280 -0.70 -21.14 13.51
N LYS A 281 -0.74 -22.47 13.51
CA LYS A 281 0.44 -23.29 13.84
C LYS A 281 1.43 -23.23 12.67
N ILE A 282 2.54 -22.54 12.90
CA ILE A 282 3.45 -22.11 11.84
C ILE A 282 4.86 -22.72 12.02
N ASP A 283 5.50 -23.08 10.90
CA ASP A 283 6.91 -23.49 10.88
C ASP A 283 7.87 -22.30 11.07
N MET A 284 9.15 -22.56 11.37
CA MET A 284 10.12 -21.48 11.63
C MET A 284 10.30 -20.53 10.43
N ARG A 285 10.19 -21.04 9.19
CA ARG A 285 10.40 -20.25 7.97
C ARG A 285 9.28 -19.24 7.78
N ILE A 286 8.04 -19.67 7.94
CA ILE A 286 6.84 -18.86 7.80
C ILE A 286 6.78 -17.86 8.97
N ARG A 287 7.22 -18.25 10.18
CA ARG A 287 7.37 -17.32 11.30
C ARG A 287 8.34 -16.18 10.96
N PHE A 288 9.49 -16.50 10.36
CA PHE A 288 10.43 -15.49 9.88
C PHE A 288 9.79 -14.54 8.85
N LEU A 289 9.01 -15.07 7.90
CA LEU A 289 8.32 -14.24 6.91
C LEU A 289 7.27 -13.31 7.53
N ILE A 290 6.57 -13.76 8.57
CA ILE A 290 5.60 -12.96 9.32
C ILE A 290 6.30 -11.87 10.11
N THR A 291 7.40 -12.18 10.82
CA THR A 291 8.22 -11.18 11.51
C THR A 291 8.72 -10.11 10.54
N ASN A 292 9.26 -10.52 9.39
CA ASN A 292 9.68 -9.57 8.36
C ASN A 292 8.52 -8.70 7.84
N ALA A 293 7.32 -9.26 7.72
CA ALA A 293 6.13 -8.49 7.34
C ALA A 293 5.77 -7.43 8.41
N TYR A 294 5.81 -7.80 9.70
CA TYR A 294 5.61 -6.83 10.79
C TYR A 294 6.68 -5.74 10.80
N ASP A 295 7.95 -6.08 10.59
CA ASP A 295 9.04 -5.10 10.53
C ASP A 295 8.83 -4.09 9.39
N LEU A 296 8.29 -4.53 8.25
CA LEU A 296 7.93 -3.65 7.14
C LEU A 296 6.78 -2.70 7.51
N VAL A 297 5.74 -3.20 8.18
CA VAL A 297 4.64 -2.35 8.68
C VAL A 297 5.14 -1.34 9.70
N GLU A 298 6.01 -1.77 10.61
CA GLU A 298 6.57 -0.90 11.64
C GLU A 298 7.47 0.19 11.02
N LYS A 299 8.33 -0.18 10.08
CA LYS A 299 9.15 0.78 9.31
C LYS A 299 8.27 1.81 8.61
N GLU A 300 7.17 1.37 8.01
CA GLU A 300 6.22 2.28 7.36
C GLU A 300 5.57 3.24 8.36
N ARG A 301 5.14 2.75 9.54
CA ARG A 301 4.63 3.61 10.62
C ARG A 301 5.66 4.63 11.07
N ARG A 302 6.92 4.23 11.25
CA ARG A 302 8.02 5.14 11.63
C ARG A 302 8.26 6.21 10.57
N GLU A 303 8.25 5.85 9.28
CA GLU A 303 8.36 6.82 8.18
C GLU A 303 7.21 7.85 8.17
N MET A 304 5.97 7.41 8.44
CA MET A 304 4.83 8.32 8.54
C MET A 304 4.97 9.28 9.74
N LEU A 305 5.46 8.78 10.88
CA LEU A 305 5.72 9.61 12.06
C LEU A 305 6.82 10.65 11.80
N LEU A 306 7.91 10.25 11.13
CA LEU A 306 9.00 11.16 10.77
C LEU A 306 8.54 12.27 9.82
N LYS A 307 7.73 11.94 8.81
CA LYS A 307 7.14 12.97 7.92
C LYS A 307 6.23 13.93 8.69
N LYS A 308 5.49 13.45 9.68
CA LYS A 308 4.65 14.29 10.54
C LYS A 308 5.49 15.20 11.44
N THR A 309 6.63 14.72 11.94
CA THR A 309 7.55 15.57 12.72
C THR A 309 8.26 16.59 11.85
N ASP A 310 8.72 16.22 10.66
CA ASP A 310 9.44 17.14 9.76
C ASP A 310 8.53 18.29 9.31
N THR A 311 7.30 17.98 8.91
CA THR A 311 6.29 18.99 8.55
C THR A 311 5.94 19.91 9.72
N ASN A 312 5.92 19.38 10.96
CA ASN A 312 5.71 20.20 12.14
C ASN A 312 6.92 21.08 12.47
N VAL A 313 8.15 20.54 12.38
CA VAL A 313 9.39 21.30 12.61
C VAL A 313 9.53 22.44 11.61
N GLU A 314 9.25 22.18 10.32
CA GLU A 314 9.27 23.19 9.27
C GLU A 314 8.23 24.30 9.54
N LYS A 315 7.00 23.92 9.91
CA LYS A 315 5.96 24.89 10.28
C LYS A 315 6.35 25.73 11.49
N THR A 316 6.96 25.13 12.52
CA THR A 316 7.43 25.86 13.70
C THR A 316 8.59 26.80 13.38
N LEU A 317 9.55 26.36 12.56
CA LEU A 317 10.70 27.17 12.16
C LEU A 317 10.27 28.35 11.27
N LYS A 318 9.32 28.12 10.36
CA LYS A 318 8.72 29.19 9.55
C LYS A 318 7.98 30.21 10.43
N LEU A 319 7.22 29.76 11.44
CA LEU A 319 6.56 30.64 12.40
C LEU A 319 7.58 31.46 13.21
N GLU A 320 8.66 30.84 13.68
CA GLU A 320 9.73 31.51 14.42
C GLU A 320 10.45 32.57 13.57
N ASN A 321 10.73 32.28 12.30
CA ASN A 321 11.29 33.25 11.37
C ASN A 321 10.37 34.46 11.18
N LEU A 322 9.06 34.23 11.03
CA LEU A 322 8.08 35.32 10.92
C LEU A 322 7.99 36.15 12.21
N LYS A 323 8.09 35.51 13.39
CA LYS A 323 8.15 36.20 14.70
C LYS A 323 9.41 37.08 14.81
N ASN A 324 10.55 36.58 14.36
CA ASN A 324 11.81 37.33 14.32
C ASN A 324 11.75 38.51 13.34
N GLU A 325 11.16 38.31 12.16
CA GLU A 325 10.94 39.40 11.20
C GLU A 325 10.04 40.49 11.78
N ALA A 326 8.98 40.13 12.50
CA ALA A 326 8.12 41.08 13.19
C ALA A 326 8.87 41.87 14.28
N ALA A 327 9.72 41.19 15.06
CA ALA A 327 10.56 41.83 16.06
C ALA A 327 11.54 42.83 15.42
N MET A 328 12.14 42.49 14.28
CA MET A 328 13.04 43.39 13.54
C MET A 328 12.32 44.63 13.00
N ILE A 329 11.07 44.48 12.52
CA ILE A 329 10.24 45.62 12.10
C ILE A 329 9.96 46.56 13.28
N HIS A 330 9.62 46.02 14.46
CA HIS A 330 9.40 46.84 15.66
C HIS A 330 10.68 47.55 16.12
N TYR A 331 11.80 46.84 16.12
CA TYR A 331 13.10 47.42 16.44
C TYR A 331 13.45 48.58 15.50
N SER A 332 13.23 48.39 14.19
CA SER A 332 13.40 49.46 13.20
C SER A 332 12.48 50.65 13.48
N GLY A 333 11.19 50.42 13.76
CA GLY A 333 10.23 51.46 14.14
C GLY A 333 10.67 52.26 15.38
N LEU A 334 11.09 51.57 16.44
CA LEU A 334 11.62 52.19 17.66
C LEU A 334 12.89 53.00 17.40
N ASN A 335 13.78 52.51 16.54
CA ASN A 335 14.98 53.23 16.15
C ASN A 335 14.65 54.52 15.38
N HIS A 336 13.66 54.49 14.48
CA HIS A 336 13.16 55.69 13.80
C HIS A 336 12.56 56.71 14.78
N ILE A 337 11.79 56.26 15.78
CA ILE A 337 11.26 57.13 16.85
C ILE A 337 12.39 57.75 17.66
N LYS A 338 13.39 56.96 18.07
CA LYS A 338 14.55 57.45 18.82
C LYS A 338 15.30 58.52 18.03
N ASN A 339 15.55 58.27 16.74
CA ASN A 339 16.26 59.21 15.87
C ASN A 339 15.47 60.50 15.68
N LEU A 340 14.15 60.39 15.48
CA LEU A 340 13.25 61.54 15.41
C LEU A 340 13.30 62.38 16.69
N LEU A 341 13.17 61.75 17.87
CA LEU A 341 13.21 62.45 19.16
C LEU A 341 14.58 63.09 19.43
N THR A 342 15.67 62.41 19.05
CA THR A 342 17.03 62.94 19.19
C THR A 342 17.23 64.16 18.29
N ALA A 343 16.75 64.08 17.04
CA ALA A 343 16.81 65.20 16.10
C ALA A 343 15.92 66.37 16.54
N LEU A 344 14.75 66.11 17.13
CA LEU A 344 13.89 67.14 17.72
C LEU A 344 14.57 67.85 18.89
N LYS A 345 15.19 67.09 19.80
CA LYS A 345 15.89 67.62 20.97
C LYS A 345 17.14 68.44 20.60
N GLY A 346 17.82 68.09 19.51
CA GLY A 346 19.02 68.78 19.04
C GLY A 346 18.76 70.05 18.22
N SER A 347 17.55 70.20 17.67
CA SER A 347 17.28 71.26 16.71
C SER A 347 17.09 72.63 17.35
N LYS A 348 17.76 73.63 16.79
CA LYS A 348 17.50 75.06 17.05
C LYS A 348 17.02 75.82 15.81
N PHE A 349 17.02 75.17 14.64
CA PHE A 349 16.78 75.81 13.34
C PHE A 349 15.68 75.13 12.51
N THR A 350 14.87 75.93 11.83
CA THR A 350 13.76 75.51 10.94
C THR A 350 14.20 74.69 9.71
N LYS A 351 15.49 74.66 9.35
CA LYS A 351 15.99 73.86 8.22
C LYS A 351 16.00 72.35 8.49
N GLU A 352 15.89 71.92 9.74
CA GLU A 352 15.87 70.49 10.13
C GLU A 352 14.48 69.83 9.96
N ILE A 353 13.45 70.59 9.59
CA ILE A 353 12.08 70.08 9.39
C ILE A 353 12.02 68.97 8.32
N LEU A 354 12.90 69.03 7.30
CA LEU A 354 12.93 68.03 6.23
C LEU A 354 13.37 66.64 6.72
N SER A 355 14.29 66.56 7.69
CA SER A 355 14.74 65.28 8.25
C SER A 355 13.68 64.64 9.16
N TYR A 356 12.81 65.44 9.80
CA TYR A 356 11.67 64.89 10.54
C TYR A 356 10.67 64.21 9.62
N ARG A 357 10.42 64.81 8.44
CA ARG A 357 9.52 64.22 7.45
C ARG A 357 10.03 62.86 6.97
N THR A 358 11.34 62.69 6.78
CA THR A 358 11.91 61.39 6.41
C THR A 358 11.73 60.37 7.52
N PHE A 359 12.03 60.70 8.78
CA PHE A 359 11.83 59.77 9.90
C PHE A 359 10.36 59.38 10.10
N ILE A 360 9.42 60.30 9.93
CA ILE A 360 7.98 60.03 10.01
C ILE A 360 7.54 59.10 8.87
N ASN A 361 8.03 59.32 7.65
CA ASN A 361 7.72 58.46 6.52
C ASN A 361 8.27 57.04 6.71
N ASP A 362 9.48 56.90 7.22
CA ASP A 362 10.09 55.59 7.48
C ASP A 362 9.36 54.86 8.63
N LEU A 363 8.93 55.60 9.65
CA LEU A 363 8.08 55.05 10.72
C LEU A 363 6.74 54.53 10.17
N ASN A 364 6.08 55.28 9.28
CA ASN A 364 4.85 54.84 8.64
C ASN A 364 5.07 53.57 7.79
N LYS A 365 6.18 53.48 7.05
CA LYS A 365 6.55 52.27 6.29
C LYS A 365 6.77 51.07 7.20
N ALA A 366 7.48 51.24 8.31
CA ALA A 366 7.68 50.18 9.30
C ALA A 366 6.34 49.70 9.87
N GLN A 367 5.42 50.62 10.16
CA GLN A 367 4.07 50.29 10.63
C GLN A 367 3.26 49.50 9.58
N GLU A 368 3.26 49.93 8.32
CA GLU A 368 2.54 49.25 7.23
C GLU A 368 3.11 47.84 6.99
N ASN A 369 4.44 47.71 6.97
CA ASN A 369 5.12 46.42 6.84
C ASN A 369 4.78 45.50 8.00
N GLY A 370 4.80 46.00 9.24
CA GLY A 370 4.40 45.24 10.42
C GLY A 370 2.96 44.73 10.31
N ASN A 371 2.02 45.61 9.94
CA ASN A 371 0.62 45.23 9.77
C ASN A 371 0.43 44.17 8.69
N ARG A 372 1.13 44.28 7.55
CA ARG A 372 1.10 43.26 6.49
C ARG A 372 1.66 41.93 6.98
N LEU A 373 2.80 41.95 7.68
CA LEU A 373 3.42 40.75 8.20
C LEU A 373 2.50 40.05 9.20
N TYR A 374 1.95 40.76 10.17
CA TYR A 374 1.01 40.16 11.13
C TYR A 374 -0.24 39.58 10.49
N LYS A 375 -0.83 40.25 9.49
CA LYS A 375 -1.95 39.69 8.72
C LYS A 375 -1.55 38.38 8.02
N ASN A 376 -0.34 38.29 7.49
CA ASN A 376 0.17 37.07 6.90
C ASN A 376 0.34 35.96 7.94
N ILE A 377 0.91 36.27 9.12
CA ILE A 377 1.08 35.27 10.19
C ILE A 377 -0.29 34.75 10.66
N LEU A 378 -1.28 35.63 10.84
CA LEU A 378 -2.63 35.22 11.26
C LEU A 378 -3.37 34.38 10.22
N LYS A 379 -3.14 34.66 8.93
CA LYS A 379 -3.70 33.87 7.84
C LYS A 379 -3.08 32.47 7.78
N GLU A 380 -1.78 32.37 8.02
CA GLU A 380 -1.06 31.08 7.98
C GLU A 380 -1.18 30.27 9.28
N TYR A 381 -1.35 30.93 10.43
CA TYR A 381 -1.35 30.33 11.78
C TYR A 381 -2.50 30.87 12.65
N PRO A 382 -3.77 30.63 12.29
CA PRO A 382 -4.92 31.19 13.01
C PRO A 382 -5.05 30.68 14.46
N ASP A 383 -4.55 29.47 14.73
CA ASP A 383 -4.72 28.81 16.03
C ASP A 383 -3.58 29.08 17.03
N ASP A 384 -2.52 29.81 16.64
CA ASP A 384 -1.39 30.11 17.53
C ASP A 384 -1.74 31.25 18.50
N LYS A 385 -2.11 30.89 19.73
CA LYS A 385 -2.50 31.83 20.80
C LYS A 385 -1.46 32.92 21.04
N ASP A 386 -0.18 32.60 20.93
CA ASP A 386 0.90 33.57 21.17
C ASP A 386 1.04 34.57 20.03
N THR A 387 0.85 34.15 18.78
CA THR A 387 0.76 35.06 17.62
C THR A 387 -0.42 36.00 17.76
N MET A 388 -1.59 35.50 18.15
CA MET A 388 -2.77 36.32 18.40
C MET A 388 -2.52 37.37 19.48
N LYS A 389 -1.85 36.99 20.58
CA LYS A 389 -1.42 37.93 21.64
C LYS A 389 -0.44 38.97 21.09
N LEU A 390 0.59 38.57 20.34
CA LEU A 390 1.59 39.48 19.78
C LEU A 390 0.95 40.51 18.85
N TYR A 391 -0.01 40.09 18.02
CA TYR A 391 -0.77 40.99 17.17
C TYR A 391 -1.70 41.91 17.96
N THR A 392 -2.36 41.37 19.00
CA THR A 392 -3.22 42.18 19.89
C THR A 392 -2.42 43.29 20.55
N PHE A 393 -1.22 43.00 21.06
CA PHE A 393 -0.33 44.04 21.60
C PHE A 393 0.07 45.06 20.55
N PHE A 394 0.44 44.61 19.34
CA PHE A 394 0.73 45.54 18.24
C PHE A 394 -0.45 46.46 17.92
N LEU A 395 -1.68 45.93 17.88
CA LEU A 395 -2.88 46.72 17.62
C LEU A 395 -3.21 47.66 18.78
N LEU A 396 -3.09 47.23 20.03
CA LEU A 396 -3.36 48.08 21.20
C LEU A 396 -2.35 49.23 21.28
N ASP A 397 -1.05 48.95 21.16
CA ASP A 397 -0.01 49.97 21.32
C ASP A 397 0.05 50.95 20.14
N VAL A 398 -0.33 50.52 18.93
CA VAL A 398 -0.15 51.31 17.70
C VAL A 398 -1.47 51.87 17.15
N TYR A 399 -2.59 51.17 17.33
CA TYR A 399 -3.86 51.50 16.68
C TYR A 399 -4.81 52.32 17.55
N GLU A 400 -4.77 52.18 18.88
CA GLU A 400 -5.63 52.98 19.79
C GLU A 400 -5.35 54.49 19.70
N ILE A 401 -4.11 54.87 19.33
CA ILE A 401 -3.72 56.26 19.06
C ILE A 401 -4.51 56.87 17.89
N LYS A 402 -4.94 56.06 16.90
CA LYS A 402 -5.75 56.56 15.76
C LYS A 402 -7.20 56.82 16.13
N ASN A 403 -7.80 56.04 17.03
CA ASN A 403 -9.18 56.23 17.48
C ASN A 403 -9.32 57.41 18.46
N LEU A 404 -8.33 57.62 19.33
CA LEU A 404 -8.26 58.82 20.17
C LEU A 404 -8.19 60.12 19.36
N ARG A 405 -7.59 60.09 18.16
CA ARG A 405 -7.45 61.26 17.27
C ARG A 405 -8.70 61.59 16.44
N LYS A 406 -9.59 60.61 16.21
CA LYS A 406 -10.90 60.85 15.57
C LYS A 406 -11.89 61.46 16.56
N ASN A 407 -11.82 61.09 17.83
CA ASN A 407 -12.71 61.63 18.86
C ASN A 407 -12.29 63.04 19.34
N SER A 408 -11.02 63.44 19.19
CA SER A 408 -10.56 64.78 19.62
C SER A 408 -10.81 65.92 18.62
N LYS A 409 -11.31 65.64 17.41
CA LYS A 409 -11.68 66.68 16.42
C LYS A 409 -13.19 66.96 16.34
N GLY A 410 -13.99 66.38 17.24
CA GLY A 410 -15.46 66.40 17.15
C GLY A 410 -16.21 66.88 18.40
N SER A 411 -15.56 67.52 19.38
CA SER A 411 -16.27 67.96 20.61
C SER A 411 -15.97 69.41 21.01
N ASN A 412 -16.38 70.35 20.16
CA ASN A 412 -16.88 71.62 20.68
C ASN A 412 -18.34 71.42 21.07
N SER A 413 -18.57 70.85 22.24
CA SER A 413 -19.85 70.97 22.94
C SER A 413 -19.58 71.02 24.43
N LYS A 414 -19.84 72.20 25.00
CA LYS A 414 -20.11 72.37 26.43
C LYS A 414 -21.10 71.28 26.85
N ASN A 415 -20.77 70.52 27.89
CA ASN A 415 -21.62 70.42 29.08
C ASN A 415 -21.00 69.52 30.15
N GLU A 416 -21.03 70.10 31.36
CA GLU A 416 -21.33 69.46 32.65
C GLU A 416 -20.43 68.34 33.17
N LEU A 417 -19.63 68.78 34.16
CA LEU A 417 -19.23 68.03 35.33
C LEU A 417 -20.32 67.05 35.79
N ASN A 418 -19.97 65.77 35.85
CA ASN A 418 -20.37 64.95 36.99
C ASN A 418 -19.27 63.97 37.37
N ASN A 419 -18.79 64.14 38.59
CA ASN A 419 -17.75 63.36 39.24
C ASN A 419 -18.21 61.91 39.45
N LYS A 420 -17.46 60.95 38.89
CA LYS A 420 -17.30 59.63 39.51
C LYS A 420 -15.86 59.16 39.32
N LYS A 421 -15.10 59.27 40.41
CA LYS A 421 -13.75 58.72 40.55
C LYS A 421 -13.85 57.20 40.70
N GLU A 422 -13.48 56.46 39.67
CA GLU A 422 -13.00 55.08 39.81
C GLU A 422 -11.52 55.08 39.45
N GLY A 423 -10.68 54.95 40.48
CA GLY A 423 -9.23 54.91 40.35
C GLY A 423 -8.77 53.49 40.08
N TYR A 424 -8.43 53.19 38.83
CA TYR A 424 -7.54 52.07 38.53
C TYR A 424 -6.10 52.59 38.50
N SER A 425 -5.41 52.36 39.61
CA SER A 425 -3.98 52.57 39.80
C SER A 425 -3.19 51.53 39.00
N LEU A 426 -2.49 51.96 37.96
CA LEU A 426 -1.46 51.17 37.26
C LEU A 426 -0.07 51.56 37.80
N ASN A 427 0.36 50.84 38.83
CA ASN A 427 1.75 50.60 39.23
C ASN A 427 1.79 49.06 39.44
N SER A 428 2.77 48.25 39.08
CA SER A 428 4.18 48.38 38.73
C SER A 428 4.60 47.00 38.16
N LEU A 429 5.31 46.92 37.03
CA LEU A 429 6.72 46.51 36.98
C LEU A 429 7.27 45.89 38.29
N ASN A 430 7.14 44.57 38.42
CA ASN A 430 8.19 43.63 38.86
C ASN A 430 7.54 42.33 39.34
N SER A 431 7.64 41.27 38.55
CA SER A 431 7.59 39.92 39.09
C SER A 431 8.66 39.09 38.38
N ASN A 432 9.75 38.86 39.11
CA ASN A 432 10.75 37.85 38.83
C ASN A 432 10.05 36.51 38.57
N THR A 433 10.21 35.96 37.38
CA THR A 433 9.95 34.54 37.13
C THR A 433 11.11 33.75 37.72
N HIS A 434 10.89 33.23 38.92
CA HIS A 434 11.68 32.15 39.50
C HIS A 434 11.52 30.93 38.58
N SER A 435 12.60 30.56 37.88
CA SER A 435 12.69 29.31 37.14
C SER A 435 12.94 28.20 38.16
N GLU A 436 11.94 27.33 38.37
CA GLU A 436 12.20 26.02 38.97
C GLU A 436 12.38 24.98 37.87
N ASP A 437 13.44 24.20 38.08
CA ASP A 437 13.97 23.15 37.23
C ASP A 437 12.96 22.06 36.91
N TYR A 438 12.67 21.87 35.62
CA TYR A 438 12.28 20.57 35.08
C TYR A 438 12.76 20.42 33.64
N SER A 439 14.02 20.01 33.45
CA SER A 439 14.44 19.31 32.23
C SER A 439 15.77 18.57 32.42
N ALA A 440 15.74 17.50 33.23
CA ALA A 440 16.63 16.39 33.00
C ALA A 440 15.95 15.44 32.02
N VAL A 441 16.69 15.01 30.99
CA VAL A 441 16.33 14.01 29.94
C VAL A 441 15.67 14.59 28.67
N SER A 442 16.47 15.22 27.81
CA SER A 442 16.64 14.75 26.41
C SER A 442 17.95 15.26 25.81
N GLY A 443 18.89 14.33 25.60
CA GLY A 443 20.28 14.62 25.21
C GLY A 443 20.49 14.98 23.74
N LEU A 444 19.46 15.35 22.97
CA LEU A 444 19.59 15.52 21.52
C LEU A 444 20.00 16.94 21.11
N GLY A 445 19.69 17.96 21.93
CA GLY A 445 19.92 19.37 21.58
C GLY A 445 21.38 19.84 21.66
N ARG A 446 22.24 19.13 22.43
CA ARG A 446 23.65 19.54 22.63
C ARG A 446 24.55 19.13 21.46
N GLU A 447 24.23 18.05 20.75
CA GLU A 447 25.04 17.57 19.63
C GLU A 447 24.84 18.40 18.35
N ILE A 448 23.63 18.91 18.12
CA ILE A 448 23.32 19.75 16.95
C ILE A 448 24.03 21.11 17.05
N ARG A 449 24.09 21.73 18.24
CA ARG A 449 24.80 23.00 18.44
C ARG A 449 26.32 22.87 18.26
N LYS A 450 26.92 21.73 18.63
CA LYS A 450 28.35 21.47 18.40
C LYS A 450 28.70 21.33 16.91
N LYS A 451 27.81 20.77 16.08
CA LYS A 451 28.03 20.64 14.63
C LYS A 451 27.85 21.94 13.86
N ILE A 452 27.06 22.88 14.37
CA ILE A 452 26.87 24.20 13.74
C ILE A 452 28.05 25.13 14.06
N ALA A 453 28.64 25.01 15.25
CA ALA A 453 29.81 25.80 15.65
C ALA A 453 31.15 25.28 15.08
N SER A 454 31.16 24.11 14.43
CA SER A 454 32.36 23.50 13.82
C SER A 454 32.40 23.62 12.29
N LYS A 455 31.55 24.47 11.71
CA LYS A 455 31.63 24.98 10.33
C LYS A 455 31.79 26.48 10.41
#